data_AF-A0A0F7VJD7-F1
#
_entry.id   AF-A0A0F7VJD7-F1
#
_cell.length_a   1.000
_cell.length_b   1.000
_cell.length_c   1.000
_cell.angle_alpha   90.00
_cell.angle_beta   90.00
_cell.angle_gamma   90.00
#
_symmetry.space_group_name_H-M   'P 1'
#
loop_
_entity.id
_entity.type
_entity.pdbx_description
1 polymer ?
#
loop_
_entity_poly.entity_id
_entity_poly.type
_entity_poly.pdbx_seq_one_letter_code
_entity_poly.pdbx_strand_id
1 'polypeptide(L)'
;MGNYAGKHVRKSLSGSAGWAKLRRTVQVTSAVGKELKKRKTKKSASLTRQDSFLKRFSTRQTTDTIEDNAAGGSENRSEPKIPYGTYYEGHKYVINPDDNTLFHWLTILTIFSLYNIWTCIARQAWPELQQAVSPLWYTMDSISDFLFILDVVVQFRTGYLEQGIMVYKTKKLAIHYMKSRPFIIDLLCLAPLDLLQFQIGVQPMLRFPRFLKVYRCITFYYIVESRTIYPNLWRVVNLVHVLLLLAHWFACFHFVISKAEGFPAGGWAYPDPVDEFATLARKYLKSLYWSTLTLTTIGDLDTPTSNWAYTFQIVSYLIGVFIFATIVGQVGNVITN
;
A
#
# COMPACT_ATOMS: atom_id res chain seq x y z
N MET A 1 23.77 -51.26 75.35
CA MET A 1 23.26 -49.93 75.70
C MET A 1 22.16 -49.55 74.72
N GLY A 2 20.96 -49.23 75.20
CA GLY A 2 20.03 -48.33 74.51
C GLY A 2 18.94 -48.93 73.61
N ASN A 3 17.73 -49.01 74.19
CA ASN A 3 16.39 -49.25 73.63
C ASN A 3 15.99 -48.54 72.32
N TYR A 4 14.97 -49.10 71.64
CA TYR A 4 13.62 -48.54 71.32
C TYR A 4 13.09 -49.16 70.01
N ALA A 5 12.21 -50.17 70.07
CA ALA A 5 10.74 -50.06 70.05
C ALA A 5 10.12 -49.69 68.69
N GLY A 6 9.27 -50.56 68.13
CA GLY A 6 8.42 -50.22 66.97
C GLY A 6 7.67 -51.40 66.34
N LYS A 7 6.61 -51.86 67.00
CA LYS A 7 5.70 -52.93 66.54
C LYS A 7 4.99 -52.57 65.22
N HIS A 8 4.94 -53.55 64.31
CA HIS A 8 4.06 -53.58 63.15
C HIS A 8 2.57 -53.55 63.55
N VAL A 9 1.79 -52.65 62.94
CA VAL A 9 0.32 -52.71 62.90
C VAL A 9 -0.12 -52.75 61.44
N ARG A 10 -0.79 -53.85 61.06
CA ARG A 10 -1.49 -54.01 59.79
C ARG A 10 -2.71 -53.08 59.76
N LYS A 11 -2.93 -52.34 58.67
CA LYS A 11 -4.25 -51.85 58.28
C LYS A 11 -4.55 -52.27 56.84
N SER A 12 -5.54 -53.16 56.73
CA SER A 12 -6.24 -53.53 55.50
C SER A 12 -7.01 -52.32 54.98
N LEU A 13 -6.96 -52.09 53.65
CA LEU A 13 -7.89 -51.21 52.96
C LEU A 13 -8.43 -51.89 51.69
N SER A 14 -9.74 -52.11 51.76
CA SER A 14 -10.70 -52.65 50.80
C SER A 14 -10.55 -52.17 49.34
N GLY A 15 -10.68 -53.11 48.40
CA GLY A 15 -10.45 -52.95 46.96
C GLY A 15 -11.67 -52.65 46.07
N SER A 16 -12.78 -52.06 46.55
CA SER A 16 -13.95 -51.80 45.68
C SER A 16 -14.26 -50.33 45.36
N ALA A 17 -13.67 -49.36 46.07
CA ALA A 17 -14.03 -47.93 45.92
C ALA A 17 -13.28 -47.19 44.77
N GLY A 18 -12.10 -47.67 44.35
CA GLY A 18 -11.29 -47.01 43.32
C GLY A 18 -11.83 -47.19 41.90
N TRP A 19 -12.34 -48.38 41.58
CA TRP A 19 -12.83 -48.72 40.24
C TRP A 19 -14.13 -48.01 39.85
N ALA A 20 -15.00 -47.72 40.83
CA ALA A 20 -16.23 -46.96 40.61
C ALA A 20 -15.96 -45.48 40.27
N LYS A 21 -14.94 -44.87 40.88
CA LYS A 21 -14.51 -43.50 40.57
C LYS A 21 -13.89 -43.41 39.17
N LEU A 22 -13.06 -44.37 38.79
CA LEU A 22 -12.43 -44.40 37.46
C LEU A 22 -13.47 -44.54 36.33
N ARG A 23 -14.48 -45.41 36.50
CA ARG A 23 -15.56 -45.59 35.52
C ARG A 23 -16.41 -44.33 35.33
N ARG A 24 -16.71 -43.60 36.42
CA ARG A 24 -17.46 -42.33 36.33
C ARG A 24 -16.66 -41.26 35.59
N THR A 25 -15.36 -41.15 35.84
CA THR A 25 -14.50 -40.19 35.13
C THR A 25 -14.43 -40.48 33.63
N VAL A 26 -14.26 -41.75 33.24
CA VAL A 26 -14.21 -42.14 31.82
C VAL A 26 -15.55 -41.88 31.10
N GLN A 27 -16.68 -42.13 31.77
CA GLN A 27 -18.00 -41.84 31.21
C GLN A 27 -18.21 -40.33 30.97
N VAL A 28 -17.79 -39.48 31.92
CA VAL A 28 -17.87 -38.01 31.79
C VAL A 28 -16.97 -37.51 30.66
N THR A 29 -15.74 -38.03 30.51
CA THR A 29 -14.85 -37.65 29.39
C THR A 29 -15.44 -38.06 28.03
N SER A 30 -16.10 -39.22 27.93
CA SER A 30 -16.75 -39.63 26.68
C SER A 30 -17.98 -38.78 26.33
N ALA A 31 -18.73 -38.34 27.35
CA ALA A 31 -19.90 -37.47 27.17
C ALA A 31 -19.49 -36.06 26.72
N VAL A 32 -18.42 -35.51 27.30
CA VAL A 32 -17.82 -34.22 26.88
C VAL A 32 -17.30 -34.30 25.44
N GLY A 33 -16.68 -35.42 25.05
CA GLY A 33 -16.23 -35.65 23.67
C GLY A 33 -17.37 -35.67 22.65
N LYS A 34 -18.51 -36.28 22.98
CA LYS A 34 -19.71 -36.29 22.11
C LYS A 34 -20.31 -34.89 21.96
N GLU A 35 -20.35 -34.10 23.02
CA GLU A 35 -20.94 -32.75 22.99
C GLU A 35 -20.05 -31.73 22.24
N LEU A 36 -18.73 -31.88 22.34
CA LEU A 36 -17.77 -31.10 21.51
C LEU A 36 -17.90 -31.43 20.02
N LYS A 37 -18.12 -32.71 19.67
CA LYS A 37 -18.35 -33.14 18.29
C LYS A 37 -19.67 -32.55 17.76
N LYS A 38 -20.74 -32.58 18.55
CA LYS A 38 -22.05 -31.98 18.24
C LYS A 38 -21.95 -30.45 18.04
N ARG A 39 -21.17 -29.75 18.87
CA ARG A 39 -20.85 -28.32 18.71
C ARG A 39 -20.09 -28.01 17.42
N LYS A 40 -19.11 -28.83 17.02
CA LYS A 40 -18.39 -28.67 15.75
C LYS A 40 -19.32 -28.88 14.54
N THR A 41 -20.19 -29.88 14.56
CA THR A 41 -21.16 -30.10 13.47
C THR A 41 -22.17 -28.95 13.37
N LYS A 42 -22.63 -28.40 14.50
CA LYS A 42 -23.55 -27.25 14.52
C LYS A 42 -22.91 -25.95 14.03
N LYS A 43 -21.60 -25.75 14.29
CA LYS A 43 -20.82 -24.60 13.79
C LYS A 43 -20.49 -24.71 12.30
N SER A 44 -20.29 -25.94 11.79
CA SER A 44 -20.18 -26.21 10.35
C SER A 44 -21.50 -25.99 9.63
N ALA A 45 -22.64 -26.33 10.24
CA ALA A 45 -23.97 -26.10 9.67
C ALA A 45 -24.38 -24.61 9.67
N SER A 46 -23.85 -23.78 10.59
CA SER A 46 -24.12 -22.33 10.60
C SER A 46 -23.33 -21.55 9.54
N LEU A 47 -22.31 -22.15 8.93
CA LEU A 47 -21.51 -21.55 7.85
C LEU A 47 -22.11 -21.81 6.46
N THR A 48 -23.16 -22.62 6.35
CA THR A 48 -23.88 -22.89 5.09
C THR A 48 -25.15 -22.06 4.95
N ARG A 49 -25.12 -20.79 5.38
CA ARG A 49 -26.18 -19.83 5.03
C ARG A 49 -25.90 -19.33 3.62
N GLN A 50 -26.30 -20.13 2.63
CA GLN A 50 -26.36 -19.71 1.24
C GLN A 50 -27.22 -18.45 1.11
N ASP A 51 -26.67 -17.46 0.43
CA ASP A 51 -27.27 -16.16 0.16
C ASP A 51 -28.61 -16.27 -0.58
N SER A 52 -29.70 -16.23 0.19
CA SER A 52 -31.04 -15.93 -0.30
C SER A 52 -31.18 -14.45 -0.72
N PHE A 53 -30.17 -13.62 -0.45
CA PHE A 53 -30.15 -12.20 -0.81
C PHE A 53 -30.03 -12.01 -2.32
N LEU A 54 -29.04 -12.64 -2.98
CA LEU A 54 -28.89 -12.60 -4.44
C LEU A 54 -30.11 -13.18 -5.18
N LYS A 55 -30.76 -14.19 -4.60
CA LYS A 55 -31.97 -14.80 -5.16
C LYS A 55 -33.19 -13.87 -5.07
N ARG A 56 -33.26 -12.99 -4.06
CA ARG A 56 -34.32 -11.97 -3.92
C ARG A 56 -34.21 -10.83 -4.93
N PHE A 57 -33.02 -10.51 -5.41
CA PHE A 57 -32.83 -9.47 -6.45
C PHE A 57 -32.90 -10.03 -7.88
N SER A 58 -32.96 -11.35 -8.04
CA SER A 58 -33.06 -12.03 -9.33
C SER A 58 -34.48 -12.14 -9.88
N THR A 59 -35.53 -11.85 -9.11
CA THR A 59 -36.93 -12.17 -9.46
C THR A 59 -37.69 -11.03 -10.13
N ARG A 60 -37.05 -10.19 -10.95
CA ARG A 60 -37.78 -9.16 -11.69
C ARG A 60 -37.67 -9.36 -13.20
N GLN A 61 -38.37 -10.37 -13.70
CA GLN A 61 -38.95 -10.38 -15.04
C GLN A 61 -40.25 -11.20 -15.05
N THR A 62 -41.35 -10.44 -15.12
CA THR A 62 -42.68 -10.76 -15.68
C THR A 62 -43.42 -12.01 -15.19
N THR A 63 -44.40 -11.75 -14.33
CA THR A 63 -45.74 -12.37 -14.32
C THR A 63 -46.22 -12.64 -15.75
N ASP A 64 -46.67 -13.87 -16.00
CA ASP A 64 -47.98 -14.10 -16.61
C ASP A 64 -48.54 -15.45 -16.13
N THR A 65 -49.76 -15.35 -15.62
CA THR A 65 -50.72 -16.38 -15.27
C THR A 65 -50.99 -17.34 -16.44
N ILE A 66 -51.37 -18.59 -16.13
CA ILE A 66 -52.31 -19.51 -16.81
C ILE A 66 -51.97 -20.92 -16.28
N GLU A 67 -52.69 -21.42 -15.29
CA GLU A 67 -53.85 -22.33 -15.42
C GLU A 67 -53.49 -23.68 -16.06
N ASP A 68 -53.57 -24.71 -15.22
CA ASP A 68 -53.48 -26.12 -15.56
C ASP A 68 -54.55 -26.50 -16.60
N ASN A 69 -54.12 -26.97 -17.77
CA ASN A 69 -54.69 -28.13 -18.47
C ASN A 69 -53.96 -28.38 -19.80
N ALA A 70 -53.21 -29.48 -19.86
CA ALA A 70 -52.99 -30.20 -21.11
C ALA A 70 -52.68 -31.68 -20.81
N ALA A 71 -53.63 -32.55 -21.12
CA ALA A 71 -53.33 -33.92 -21.49
C ALA A 71 -53.14 -33.97 -23.01
N GLY A 72 -51.97 -34.45 -23.44
CA GLY A 72 -51.76 -35.09 -24.74
C GLY A 72 -51.24 -34.19 -25.86
N GLY A 73 -50.10 -34.58 -26.42
CA GLY A 73 -49.67 -34.12 -27.75
C GLY A 73 -48.17 -33.88 -27.85
N SER A 74 -47.42 -34.91 -28.20
CA SER A 74 -46.01 -34.83 -28.54
C SER A 74 -45.81 -34.14 -29.90
N GLU A 75 -45.25 -32.93 -29.92
CA GLU A 75 -44.56 -32.38 -31.09
C GLU A 75 -43.15 -31.93 -30.70
N ASN A 76 -42.17 -32.53 -31.36
CA ASN A 76 -40.76 -32.16 -31.31
C ASN A 76 -40.59 -30.74 -31.88
N ARG A 77 -40.56 -29.73 -31.00
CA ARG A 77 -40.00 -28.43 -31.33
C ARG A 77 -38.69 -28.28 -30.56
N SER A 78 -37.58 -28.43 -31.27
CA SER A 78 -36.26 -28.11 -30.75
C SER A 78 -36.21 -26.63 -30.39
N GLU A 79 -36.43 -26.32 -29.11
CA GLU A 79 -36.14 -25.01 -28.56
C GLU A 79 -34.67 -24.68 -28.81
N PRO A 80 -34.34 -23.46 -29.30
CA PRO A 80 -32.97 -23.02 -29.35
C PRO A 80 -32.49 -22.92 -27.90
N LYS A 81 -31.72 -23.92 -27.45
CA LYS A 81 -30.95 -23.84 -26.20
C LYS A 81 -30.01 -22.64 -26.36
N ILE A 82 -30.40 -21.49 -25.81
CA ILE A 82 -29.51 -20.34 -25.65
C ILE A 82 -28.35 -20.86 -24.82
N PRO A 83 -27.10 -20.88 -25.34
CA PRO A 83 -26.00 -21.45 -24.61
C PRO A 83 -25.67 -20.54 -23.43
N TYR A 84 -26.20 -20.88 -22.26
CA TYR A 84 -25.70 -20.42 -20.98
C TYR A 84 -24.34 -21.09 -20.75
N GLY A 85 -23.31 -20.65 -21.46
CA GLY A 85 -22.01 -21.31 -21.38
C GLY A 85 -20.86 -20.73 -22.21
N THR A 86 -20.99 -19.54 -22.80
CA THR A 86 -19.92 -19.01 -23.67
C THR A 86 -19.70 -17.51 -23.49
N TYR A 87 -19.19 -17.11 -22.32
CA TYR A 87 -18.65 -15.75 -22.12
C TYR A 87 -17.33 -15.73 -21.34
N TYR A 88 -16.58 -16.84 -21.38
CA TYR A 88 -15.17 -16.87 -21.00
C TYR A 88 -14.32 -17.26 -22.22
N GLU A 89 -14.55 -16.60 -23.36
CA GLU A 89 -13.46 -16.51 -24.32
C GLU A 89 -12.36 -15.69 -23.65
N GLY A 90 -11.30 -16.39 -23.22
CA GLY A 90 -10.13 -15.80 -22.62
C GLY A 90 -9.49 -14.83 -23.61
N HIS A 91 -9.88 -13.55 -23.52
CA HIS A 91 -9.17 -12.47 -24.16
C HIS A 91 -7.81 -12.31 -23.45
N LYS A 92 -6.83 -13.13 -23.86
CA LYS A 92 -5.47 -13.29 -23.30
C LYS A 92 -4.65 -12.00 -23.14
N TYR A 93 -5.16 -10.85 -23.60
CA TYR A 93 -4.42 -9.59 -23.67
C TYR A 93 -5.08 -8.43 -22.92
N VAL A 94 -6.10 -8.69 -22.08
CA VAL A 94 -6.69 -7.68 -21.19
C VAL A 94 -6.27 -7.97 -19.75
N ILE A 95 -5.68 -6.97 -19.10
CA ILE A 95 -5.22 -7.07 -17.72
C ILE A 95 -6.40 -6.71 -16.82
N ASN A 96 -6.80 -7.67 -15.98
CA ASN A 96 -7.86 -7.42 -15.00
C ASN A 96 -7.29 -6.61 -13.82
N PRO A 97 -8.00 -5.56 -13.35
CA PRO A 97 -7.60 -4.77 -12.18
C PRO A 97 -7.40 -5.60 -10.92
N ASP A 98 -8.19 -6.65 -10.75
CA ASP A 98 -8.15 -7.53 -9.57
C ASP A 98 -7.07 -8.61 -9.66
N ASP A 99 -6.44 -8.76 -10.83
CA ASP A 99 -5.45 -9.80 -11.04
C ASP A 99 -4.15 -9.53 -10.28
N ASN A 100 -3.49 -10.62 -9.87
CA ASN A 100 -2.20 -10.55 -9.21
C ASN A 100 -1.13 -9.98 -10.15
N THR A 101 -1.26 -10.13 -11.47
CA THR A 101 -0.31 -9.57 -12.43
C THR A 101 -0.23 -8.05 -12.32
N LEU A 102 -1.38 -7.35 -12.23
CA LEU A 102 -1.39 -5.90 -12.08
C LEU A 102 -0.80 -5.48 -10.74
N PHE A 103 -1.05 -6.24 -9.67
CA PHE A 103 -0.47 -5.96 -8.36
C PHE A 103 1.07 -5.99 -8.37
N HIS A 104 1.67 -7.04 -8.96
CA HIS A 104 3.13 -7.13 -9.08
C HIS A 104 3.68 -6.02 -9.99
N TRP A 105 2.99 -5.71 -11.09
CA TRP A 105 3.36 -4.61 -11.98
C TRP A 105 3.38 -3.26 -11.26
N LEU A 106 2.30 -2.95 -10.53
CA LEU A 106 2.19 -1.73 -9.72
C LEU A 106 3.22 -1.67 -8.60
N THR A 107 3.63 -2.82 -8.04
CA THR A 107 4.71 -2.90 -7.05
C THR A 107 6.03 -2.43 -7.67
N ILE A 108 6.42 -2.98 -8.82
CA ILE A 108 7.63 -2.59 -9.55
C ILE A 108 7.58 -1.10 -9.90
N LEU A 109 6.47 -0.66 -10.46
CA LEU A 109 6.27 0.74 -10.85
C LEU A 109 6.40 1.70 -9.65
N THR A 110 5.85 1.31 -8.50
CA THR A 110 5.93 2.12 -7.27
C THR A 110 7.37 2.22 -6.77
N ILE A 111 8.16 1.15 -6.82
CA ILE A 111 9.58 1.18 -6.43
C ILE A 111 10.36 2.20 -7.27
N PHE A 112 10.19 2.19 -8.59
CA PHE A 112 10.87 3.14 -9.47
C PHE A 112 10.34 4.57 -9.38
N SER A 113 9.05 4.74 -9.07
CA SER A 113 8.48 6.06 -8.77
C SER A 113 9.03 6.62 -7.46
N LEU A 114 9.14 5.80 -6.41
CA LEU A 114 9.76 6.20 -5.14
C LEU A 114 11.24 6.53 -5.31
N TYR A 115 11.98 5.76 -6.11
CA TYR A 115 13.35 6.08 -6.50
C TYR A 115 13.45 7.49 -7.07
N ASN A 116 12.59 7.86 -8.04
CA ASN A 116 12.61 9.19 -8.63
C ASN A 116 12.34 10.28 -7.59
N ILE A 117 11.31 10.09 -6.75
CA ILE A 117 10.88 11.07 -5.74
C ILE A 117 11.94 11.31 -4.66
N TRP A 118 12.67 10.27 -4.24
CA TRP A 118 13.74 10.38 -3.26
C TRP A 118 15.03 10.94 -3.88
N THR A 119 15.46 10.41 -5.02
CA THR A 119 16.81 10.69 -5.54
C THR A 119 16.90 11.98 -6.35
N CYS A 120 15.84 12.39 -7.07
CA CYS A 120 15.91 13.57 -7.94
C CYS A 120 16.18 14.87 -7.15
N ILE A 121 15.53 15.05 -6.00
CA ILE A 121 15.74 16.24 -5.17
C ILE A 121 17.10 16.21 -4.45
N ALA A 122 17.54 15.04 -3.99
CA ALA A 122 18.85 14.85 -3.38
C ALA A 122 19.98 15.19 -4.37
N ARG A 123 19.86 14.72 -5.61
CA ARG A 123 20.81 15.00 -6.69
C ARG A 123 20.85 16.49 -7.04
N GLN A 124 19.73 17.19 -6.92
CA GLN A 124 19.67 18.64 -7.11
C GLN A 124 20.36 19.40 -5.97
N ALA A 125 20.18 18.96 -4.72
CA ALA A 125 20.78 19.59 -3.56
C ALA A 125 22.30 19.38 -3.51
N TRP A 126 22.76 18.16 -3.78
CA TRP A 126 24.17 17.77 -3.71
C TRP A 126 24.69 17.23 -5.05
N PRO A 127 25.26 18.09 -5.92
CA PRO A 127 25.83 17.67 -7.20
C PRO A 127 26.97 16.65 -7.08
N GLU A 128 27.68 16.63 -5.95
CA GLU A 128 28.70 15.63 -5.62
C GLU A 128 28.16 14.19 -5.68
N LEU A 129 26.90 13.98 -5.29
CA LEU A 129 26.23 12.68 -5.36
C LEU A 129 26.06 12.20 -6.81
N GLN A 130 25.75 13.13 -7.72
CA GLN A 130 25.62 12.84 -9.14
C GLN A 130 26.98 12.50 -9.76
N GLN A 131 28.04 13.24 -9.38
CA GLN A 131 29.38 13.05 -9.94
C GLN A 131 30.05 11.76 -9.45
N ALA A 132 29.82 11.35 -8.20
CA ALA A 132 30.44 10.16 -7.62
C ALA A 132 30.03 8.85 -8.33
N VAL A 133 28.77 8.71 -8.73
CA VAL A 133 28.24 7.48 -9.36
C VAL A 133 27.37 7.76 -10.59
N SER A 134 27.83 8.66 -11.47
CA SER A 134 27.14 9.05 -12.70
C SER A 134 26.59 7.90 -13.57
N PRO A 135 27.34 6.82 -13.90
CA PRO A 135 26.83 5.78 -14.79
C PRO A 135 25.64 5.02 -14.19
N LEU A 136 25.61 4.82 -12.88
CA LEU A 136 24.49 4.15 -12.19
C LEU A 136 23.22 5.00 -12.24
N TRP A 137 23.35 6.32 -12.10
CA TRP A 137 22.20 7.22 -12.20
C TRP A 137 21.56 7.17 -13.57
N TYR A 138 22.35 7.21 -14.65
CA TYR A 138 21.82 7.13 -16.00
C TYR A 138 21.12 5.79 -16.29
N THR A 139 21.65 4.67 -15.79
CA THR A 139 21.00 3.37 -16.00
C THR A 139 19.68 3.26 -15.24
N MET A 140 19.65 3.65 -13.96
CA MET A 140 18.42 3.62 -13.16
C MET A 140 17.35 4.57 -13.71
N ASP A 141 17.76 5.75 -14.12
CA ASP A 141 16.92 6.74 -14.78
C ASP A 141 16.30 6.18 -16.08
N SER A 142 17.13 5.57 -16.94
CA SER A 142 16.67 4.94 -18.20
C SER A 142 15.70 3.78 -17.97
N ILE A 143 15.96 2.94 -16.96
CA ILE A 143 15.05 1.86 -16.58
C ILE A 143 13.72 2.42 -16.10
N SER A 144 13.75 3.49 -15.30
CA SER A 144 12.52 4.11 -14.78
C SER A 144 11.65 4.69 -15.90
N ASP A 145 12.25 5.38 -16.88
CA ASP A 145 11.51 5.91 -18.03
C ASP A 145 10.95 4.80 -18.91
N PHE A 146 11.72 3.72 -19.14
CA PHE A 146 11.25 2.54 -19.86
C PHE A 146 10.02 1.90 -19.18
N LEU A 147 10.06 1.74 -17.86
CA LEU A 147 8.93 1.21 -17.09
C LEU A 147 7.71 2.12 -17.16
N PHE A 148 7.89 3.44 -17.18
CA PHE A 148 6.79 4.40 -17.30
C PHE A 148 6.13 4.35 -18.68
N ILE A 149 6.92 4.15 -19.74
CA ILE A 149 6.41 3.92 -21.10
C ILE A 149 5.62 2.60 -21.16
N LEU A 150 6.18 1.51 -20.61
CA LEU A 150 5.48 0.23 -20.53
C LEU A 150 4.17 0.33 -19.73
N ASP A 151 4.14 1.14 -18.67
CA ASP A 151 2.94 1.33 -17.87
C ASP A 151 1.81 1.96 -18.67
N VAL A 152 2.11 2.89 -19.57
CA VAL A 152 1.11 3.44 -20.51
C VAL A 152 0.54 2.34 -21.39
N VAL A 153 1.38 1.44 -21.91
CA VAL A 153 0.92 0.29 -22.71
C VAL A 153 0.04 -0.65 -21.89
N VAL A 154 0.41 -0.91 -20.64
CA VAL A 154 -0.40 -1.69 -19.68
C VAL A 154 -1.75 -1.01 -19.44
N GLN A 155 -1.80 0.31 -19.30
CA GLN A 155 -3.04 1.06 -19.15
C GLN A 155 -3.98 0.93 -20.33
N PHE A 156 -3.48 0.99 -21.56
CA PHE A 156 -4.28 0.76 -22.76
C PHE A 156 -4.94 -0.62 -22.79
N ARG A 157 -4.39 -1.57 -22.02
CA ARG A 157 -4.87 -2.95 -21.90
C ARG A 157 -5.54 -3.26 -20.57
N THR A 158 -5.62 -2.31 -19.65
CA THR A 158 -6.26 -2.50 -18.34
C THR A 158 -7.77 -2.41 -18.48
N GLY A 159 -8.47 -3.44 -18.04
CA GLY A 159 -9.93 -3.49 -18.06
C GLY A 159 -10.56 -2.45 -17.12
N TYR A 160 -11.77 -2.01 -17.47
CA TYR A 160 -12.59 -1.17 -16.59
C TYR A 160 -13.99 -1.79 -16.47
N LEU A 161 -14.67 -1.46 -15.36
CA LEU A 161 -16.02 -1.92 -15.08
C LEU A 161 -17.02 -0.94 -15.69
N GLU A 162 -17.93 -1.44 -16.54
CA GLU A 162 -19.06 -0.69 -17.08
C GLU A 162 -20.34 -1.39 -16.62
N GLN A 163 -21.17 -0.70 -15.84
CA GLN A 163 -22.40 -1.26 -15.26
C GLN A 163 -22.17 -2.55 -14.45
N GLY A 164 -21.00 -2.68 -13.81
CA GLY A 164 -20.64 -3.84 -13.00
C GLY A 164 -20.07 -5.03 -13.77
N ILE A 165 -19.92 -4.92 -15.10
CA ILE A 165 -19.33 -5.97 -15.94
C ILE A 165 -18.00 -5.48 -16.51
N MET A 166 -16.99 -6.36 -16.54
CA MET A 166 -15.68 -6.06 -17.11
C MET A 166 -15.77 -5.96 -18.64
N VAL A 167 -15.28 -4.86 -19.20
CA VAL A 167 -15.18 -4.67 -20.65
C VAL A 167 -13.84 -5.18 -21.16
N TYR A 168 -13.85 -6.05 -22.18
CA TYR A 168 -12.64 -6.63 -22.77
C TYR A 168 -12.28 -6.10 -24.17
N LYS A 169 -13.16 -5.32 -24.82
CA LYS A 169 -12.96 -4.85 -26.19
C LYS A 169 -11.84 -3.81 -26.27
N THR A 170 -10.66 -4.18 -26.78
CA THR A 170 -9.44 -3.32 -26.80
C THR A 170 -9.67 -1.89 -27.30
N LYS A 171 -10.43 -1.70 -28.39
CA LYS A 171 -10.73 -0.35 -28.91
C LYS A 171 -11.48 0.50 -27.89
N LYS A 172 -12.42 -0.10 -27.16
CA LYS A 172 -13.22 0.59 -26.13
C LYS A 172 -12.34 0.96 -24.92
N LEU A 173 -11.43 0.07 -24.51
CA LEU A 173 -10.45 0.35 -23.45
C LEU A 173 -9.53 1.52 -23.83
N ALA A 174 -8.99 1.51 -25.04
CA ALA A 174 -8.07 2.55 -25.51
C ALA A 174 -8.74 3.93 -25.57
N ILE A 175 -9.96 4.00 -26.13
CA ILE A 175 -10.73 5.26 -26.19
C ILE A 175 -11.08 5.75 -24.78
N HIS A 176 -11.46 4.84 -23.87
CA HIS A 176 -11.75 5.18 -22.48
C HIS A 176 -10.52 5.78 -21.79
N TYR A 177 -9.36 5.13 -21.92
CA TYR A 177 -8.11 5.61 -21.34
C TYR A 177 -7.68 6.96 -21.94
N MET A 178 -7.73 7.13 -23.26
CA MET A 178 -7.37 8.41 -23.92
C MET A 178 -8.25 9.58 -23.46
N LYS A 179 -9.52 9.34 -23.13
CA LYS A 179 -10.44 10.37 -22.63
C LYS A 179 -10.29 10.61 -21.13
N SER A 180 -9.59 9.73 -20.42
CA SER A 180 -9.44 9.78 -18.96
C SER A 180 -8.34 10.76 -18.54
N ARG A 181 -8.45 11.33 -17.33
CA ARG A 181 -7.43 12.21 -16.76
C ARG A 181 -6.04 11.57 -16.64
N PRO A 182 -5.90 10.28 -16.25
CA PRO A 182 -4.60 9.61 -16.19
C PRO A 182 -3.78 9.73 -17.48
N PHE A 183 -4.41 9.66 -18.65
CA PHE A 183 -3.68 9.78 -19.93
C PHE A 183 -2.95 11.11 -20.09
N ILE A 184 -3.58 12.23 -19.69
CA ILE A 184 -2.94 13.55 -19.74
C ILE A 184 -1.78 13.61 -18.74
N ILE A 185 -1.95 13.04 -17.54
CA ILE A 185 -0.90 12.97 -16.52
C ILE A 185 0.29 12.13 -17.03
N ASP A 186 0.02 11.00 -17.67
CA ASP A 186 1.06 10.13 -18.25
C ASP A 186 1.79 10.80 -19.41
N LEU A 187 1.08 11.56 -20.26
CA LEU A 187 1.68 12.33 -21.34
C LEU A 187 2.62 13.42 -20.80
N LEU A 188 2.20 14.15 -19.76
CA LEU A 188 3.03 15.16 -19.11
C LEU A 188 4.22 14.53 -18.38
N CYS A 189 4.03 13.36 -17.77
CA CYS A 189 5.07 12.60 -17.09
C CYS A 189 6.19 12.15 -18.04
N LEU A 190 5.82 11.74 -19.26
CA LEU A 190 6.73 11.26 -20.31
C LEU A 190 7.21 12.38 -21.26
N ALA A 191 6.99 13.65 -20.90
CA ALA A 191 7.45 14.77 -21.70
C ALA A 191 8.98 14.66 -21.93
N PRO A 192 9.47 14.85 -23.17
CA PRO A 192 10.87 14.64 -23.53
C PRO A 192 11.79 15.80 -23.07
N LEU A 193 11.55 16.34 -21.86
CA LEU A 193 12.35 17.42 -21.27
C LEU A 193 13.80 16.99 -21.01
N ASP A 194 14.05 15.68 -20.89
CA ASP A 194 15.40 15.14 -20.67
C ASP A 194 16.28 15.30 -21.92
N LEU A 195 15.69 15.42 -23.12
CA LEU A 195 16.47 15.73 -24.34
C LEU A 195 17.14 17.10 -24.27
N LEU A 196 16.62 18.02 -23.45
CA LEU A 196 17.24 19.33 -23.23
C LEU A 196 18.53 19.23 -22.40
N GLN A 197 18.76 18.13 -21.69
CA GLN A 197 20.01 17.90 -20.94
C GLN A 197 21.23 17.81 -21.86
N PHE A 198 21.05 17.40 -23.13
CA PHE A 198 22.13 17.38 -24.11
C PHE A 198 22.67 18.78 -24.46
N GLN A 199 21.88 19.84 -24.25
CA GLN A 199 22.28 21.21 -24.56
C GLN A 199 22.61 22.06 -23.32
N ILE A 200 21.89 21.85 -22.21
CA ILE A 200 21.97 22.70 -21.00
C ILE A 200 22.90 22.06 -19.93
N GLY A 201 23.26 20.80 -20.10
CA GLY A 201 23.99 20.00 -19.12
C GLY A 201 23.08 19.20 -18.19
N VAL A 202 23.69 18.41 -17.30
CA VAL A 202 22.97 17.49 -16.40
C VAL A 202 22.24 18.28 -15.32
N GLN A 203 20.95 18.57 -15.55
CA GLN A 203 20.08 19.22 -14.57
C GLN A 203 19.00 18.24 -14.10
N PRO A 204 19.06 17.78 -12.83
CA PRO A 204 18.04 16.91 -12.24
C PRO A 204 16.62 17.51 -12.21
N MET A 205 16.48 18.84 -12.25
CA MET A 205 15.17 19.52 -12.28
C MET A 205 14.30 19.15 -13.47
N LEU A 206 14.90 18.83 -14.62
CA LEU A 206 14.16 18.45 -15.84
C LEU A 206 13.40 17.12 -15.67
N ARG A 207 13.77 16.33 -14.65
CA ARG A 207 13.07 15.08 -14.29
C ARG A 207 11.83 15.28 -13.41
N PHE A 208 11.51 16.49 -12.97
CA PHE A 208 10.33 16.72 -12.10
C PHE A 208 8.96 16.30 -12.67
N PRO A 209 8.70 16.28 -13.99
CA PRO A 209 7.44 15.74 -14.51
C PRO A 209 7.20 14.27 -14.12
N ARG A 210 8.27 13.51 -13.81
CA ARG A 210 8.17 12.09 -13.44
C ARG A 210 7.46 11.91 -12.09
N PHE A 211 7.42 12.95 -11.25
CA PHE A 211 6.67 12.94 -10.00
C PHE A 211 5.15 12.87 -10.22
N LEU A 212 4.67 13.24 -11.41
CA LEU A 212 3.25 13.11 -11.74
C LEU A 212 2.78 11.66 -11.69
N LYS A 213 3.68 10.68 -11.84
CA LYS A 213 3.37 9.24 -11.72
C LYS A 213 2.95 8.79 -10.31
N VAL A 214 3.06 9.65 -9.28
CA VAL A 214 2.61 9.38 -7.89
C VAL A 214 1.17 8.85 -7.81
N TYR A 215 0.29 9.22 -8.75
CA TYR A 215 -1.08 8.69 -8.78
C TYR A 215 -1.14 7.15 -8.85
N ARG A 216 -0.15 6.51 -9.48
CA ARG A 216 -0.02 5.05 -9.52
C ARG A 216 0.39 4.49 -8.16
N CYS A 217 1.28 5.17 -7.45
CA CYS A 217 1.65 4.81 -6.08
C CYS A 217 0.46 4.90 -5.13
N ILE A 218 -0.41 5.90 -5.30
CA ILE A 218 -1.66 6.03 -4.53
C ILE A 218 -2.60 4.85 -4.84
N THR A 219 -2.71 4.45 -6.12
CA THR A 219 -3.51 3.27 -6.50
C THR A 219 -2.96 2.00 -5.84
N PHE A 220 -1.64 1.82 -5.88
CA PHE A 220 -0.96 0.70 -5.22
C PHE A 220 -1.19 0.73 -3.69
N TYR A 221 -1.10 1.89 -3.05
CA TYR A 221 -1.36 2.08 -1.62
C TYR A 221 -2.71 1.48 -1.20
N TYR A 222 -3.78 1.81 -1.92
CA TYR A 222 -5.12 1.31 -1.62
C TYR A 222 -5.28 -0.18 -1.89
N ILE A 223 -4.63 -0.70 -2.94
CA ILE A 223 -4.65 -2.13 -3.24
C ILE A 223 -3.92 -2.92 -2.14
N VAL A 224 -2.75 -2.47 -1.68
CA VAL A 224 -2.05 -3.11 -0.56
C VAL A 224 -2.87 -3.03 0.72
N GLU A 225 -3.49 -1.88 1.01
CA GLU A 225 -4.32 -1.69 2.19
C GLU A 225 -5.51 -2.67 2.24
N SER A 226 -6.14 -2.94 1.09
CA SER A 226 -7.25 -3.90 1.00
C SER A 226 -6.81 -5.36 1.04
N ARG A 227 -5.55 -5.67 0.68
CA ARG A 227 -5.01 -7.04 0.66
C ARG A 227 -4.27 -7.43 1.93
N THR A 228 -3.82 -6.47 2.74
CA THR A 228 -3.07 -6.76 3.97
C THR A 228 -3.96 -7.23 5.11
N ILE A 229 -3.44 -8.13 5.94
CA ILE A 229 -4.10 -8.63 7.16
C ILE A 229 -4.13 -7.53 8.24
N TYR A 230 -3.16 -6.61 8.22
CA TYR A 230 -2.98 -5.55 9.22
C TYR A 230 -3.04 -4.15 8.56
N PRO A 231 -4.24 -3.66 8.18
CA PRO A 231 -4.37 -2.37 7.49
C PRO A 231 -3.87 -1.19 8.33
N ASN A 232 -4.06 -1.23 9.65
CA ASN A 232 -3.57 -0.19 10.55
C ASN A 232 -2.03 -0.11 10.57
N LEU A 233 -1.34 -1.25 10.55
CA LEU A 233 0.12 -1.27 10.45
C LEU A 233 0.59 -0.67 9.12
N TRP A 234 -0.07 -1.01 8.01
CA TRP A 234 0.24 -0.46 6.70
C TRP A 234 0.06 1.07 6.64
N ARG A 235 -1.01 1.60 7.23
CA ARG A 235 -1.24 3.04 7.37
C ARG A 235 -0.10 3.73 8.14
N VAL A 236 0.32 3.15 9.28
CA VAL A 236 1.40 3.70 10.09
C VAL A 236 2.74 3.68 9.34
N VAL A 237 3.09 2.56 8.70
CA VAL A 237 4.34 2.45 7.92
C VAL A 237 4.39 3.50 6.79
N ASN A 238 3.29 3.67 6.06
CA ASN A 238 3.22 4.66 4.99
C ASN A 238 3.24 6.10 5.50
N LEU A 239 2.58 6.37 6.64
CA LEU A 239 2.65 7.66 7.29
C LEU A 239 4.09 8.01 7.69
N VAL A 240 4.82 7.06 8.28
CA VAL A 240 6.24 7.23 8.60
C VAL A 240 7.07 7.45 7.34
N HIS A 241 6.80 6.70 6.26
CA HIS A 241 7.48 6.90 4.98
C HIS A 241 7.26 8.30 4.40
N VAL A 242 6.02 8.79 4.40
CA VAL A 242 5.68 10.15 3.94
C VAL A 242 6.36 11.21 4.81
N LEU A 243 6.41 11.02 6.14
CA LEU A 243 7.12 11.92 7.04
C LEU A 243 8.63 11.98 6.73
N LEU A 244 9.27 10.82 6.56
CA LEU A 244 10.68 10.74 6.20
C LEU A 244 10.97 11.40 4.84
N LEU A 245 10.08 11.21 3.87
CA LEU A 245 10.20 11.84 2.57
C LEU A 245 10.07 13.37 2.66
N LEU A 246 9.13 13.88 3.46
CA LEU A 246 9.00 15.32 3.68
C LEU A 246 10.23 15.88 4.37
N ALA A 247 10.72 15.23 5.43
CA ALA A 247 11.97 15.63 6.09
C ALA A 247 13.17 15.66 5.13
N HIS A 248 13.25 14.68 4.24
CA HIS A 248 14.26 14.64 3.19
C HIS A 248 14.12 15.83 2.21
N TRP A 249 12.91 16.16 1.76
CA TRP A 249 12.67 17.28 0.85
C TRP A 249 12.98 18.64 1.47
N PHE A 250 12.51 18.88 2.70
CA PHE A 250 12.81 20.11 3.44
C PHE A 250 14.32 20.26 3.72
N ALA A 251 15.02 19.16 4.03
CA ALA A 251 16.47 19.17 4.16
C ALA A 251 17.17 19.55 2.85
N CYS A 252 16.72 19.00 1.71
CA CYS A 252 17.27 19.35 0.40
C CYS A 252 17.01 20.83 0.06
N PHE A 253 15.81 21.35 0.31
CA PHE A 253 15.50 22.75 0.08
C PHE A 253 16.31 23.68 0.99
N HIS A 254 16.45 23.34 2.27
CA HIS A 254 17.28 24.08 3.22
C HIS A 254 18.72 24.23 2.69
N PHE A 255 19.32 23.13 2.22
CA PHE A 255 20.67 23.16 1.66
C PHE A 255 20.74 23.97 0.35
N VAL A 256 19.79 23.80 -0.57
CA VAL A 256 19.75 24.55 -1.84
C VAL A 256 19.61 26.05 -1.60
N ILE A 257 18.75 26.45 -0.65
CA ILE A 257 18.58 27.86 -0.30
C ILE A 257 19.85 28.41 0.37
N SER A 258 20.45 27.65 1.30
CA SER A 258 21.72 28.04 1.92
C SER A 258 22.84 28.26 0.90
N LYS A 259 22.89 27.38 -0.13
CA LYS A 259 23.82 27.52 -1.26
C LYS A 259 23.51 28.75 -2.11
N ALA A 260 22.23 29.06 -2.34
CA ALA A 260 21.81 30.23 -3.12
C ALA A 260 22.11 31.56 -2.39
N GLU A 261 22.08 31.57 -1.05
CA GLU A 261 22.45 32.71 -0.22
C GLU A 261 23.97 32.84 0.00
N GLY A 262 24.77 31.89 -0.51
CA GLY A 262 26.23 31.92 -0.42
C GLY A 262 26.78 31.53 0.96
N PHE A 263 26.06 30.68 1.71
CA PHE A 263 26.45 30.20 3.04
C PHE A 263 26.76 31.34 4.03
N PRO A 264 25.76 32.17 4.40
CA PRO A 264 26.00 33.27 5.32
C PRO A 264 26.55 32.79 6.67
N ALA A 265 27.57 33.48 7.18
CA ALA A 265 28.24 33.11 8.42
C ALA A 265 27.33 33.40 9.63
N GLY A 266 26.96 32.34 10.35
CA GLY A 266 26.09 32.40 11.52
C GLY A 266 24.61 32.58 11.16
N GLY A 267 23.74 31.79 11.79
CA GLY A 267 22.29 31.84 11.59
C GLY A 267 21.70 30.53 11.06
N TRP A 268 20.50 30.63 10.49
CA TRP A 268 19.68 29.49 10.08
C TRP A 268 20.28 28.61 8.96
N ALA A 269 21.18 29.17 8.14
CA ALA A 269 21.69 28.55 6.93
C ALA A 269 22.70 27.43 7.24
N TYR A 270 22.92 26.54 6.28
CA TYR A 270 24.02 25.59 6.36
C TYR A 270 25.37 26.36 6.43
N PRO A 271 26.26 26.06 7.40
CA PRO A 271 27.56 26.72 7.49
C PRO A 271 28.41 26.42 6.25
N ASP A 272 29.32 27.32 5.89
CA ASP A 272 30.20 27.12 4.73
C ASP A 272 30.82 25.71 4.77
N PRO A 273 30.68 24.89 3.71
CA PRO A 273 31.16 23.51 3.67
C PRO A 273 32.69 23.41 3.57
N VAL A 274 33.39 24.00 4.54
CA VAL A 274 34.84 23.94 4.73
C VAL A 274 35.16 22.93 5.83
N ASP A 275 36.27 22.20 5.67
CA ASP A 275 36.78 21.21 6.61
C ASP A 275 35.76 20.12 7.02
N GLU A 276 35.30 20.13 8.27
CA GLU A 276 34.39 19.10 8.83
C GLU A 276 33.01 19.10 8.15
N PHE A 277 32.58 20.23 7.58
CA PHE A 277 31.28 20.39 6.91
C PHE A 277 31.36 20.09 5.40
N ALA A 278 32.53 19.73 4.87
CA ALA A 278 32.70 19.43 3.46
C ALA A 278 32.13 18.06 3.05
N THR A 279 32.10 17.08 3.97
CA THR A 279 31.69 15.72 3.62
C THR A 279 30.20 15.62 3.27
N LEU A 280 29.88 14.87 2.22
CA LEU A 280 28.50 14.67 1.76
C LEU A 280 27.57 14.15 2.87
N ALA A 281 28.07 13.21 3.68
CA ALA A 281 27.32 12.67 4.81
C ALA A 281 27.01 13.75 5.86
N ARG A 282 27.97 14.64 6.17
CA ARG A 282 27.75 15.74 7.12
C ARG A 282 26.77 16.77 6.58
N LYS A 283 26.87 17.12 5.29
CA LYS A 283 25.90 17.99 4.60
C LYS A 283 24.48 17.44 4.73
N TYR A 284 24.29 16.16 4.36
CA TYR A 284 23.00 15.50 4.46
C TYR A 284 22.46 15.43 5.89
N LEU A 285 23.25 14.92 6.84
CA LEU A 285 22.80 14.68 8.21
C LEU A 285 22.45 15.98 8.94
N LYS A 286 23.22 17.06 8.74
CA LYS A 286 22.95 18.34 9.40
C LYS A 286 21.72 19.05 8.81
N SER A 287 21.52 18.99 7.48
CA SER A 287 20.28 19.49 6.87
C SER A 287 19.06 18.66 7.26
N LEU A 288 19.20 17.34 7.39
CA LEU A 288 18.14 16.45 7.86
C LEU A 288 17.79 16.70 9.33
N TYR A 289 18.79 16.98 10.17
CA TYR A 289 18.59 17.38 11.55
C TYR A 289 17.77 18.68 11.66
N TRP A 290 18.17 19.71 10.90
CA TRP A 290 17.43 20.98 10.83
C TRP A 290 15.97 20.77 10.39
N SER A 291 15.77 19.97 9.35
CA SER A 291 14.41 19.69 8.84
C SER A 291 13.58 18.89 9.83
N THR A 292 14.20 17.95 10.55
CA THR A 292 13.50 17.14 11.56
C THR A 292 13.03 18.02 12.70
N LEU A 293 13.89 18.87 13.26
CA LEU A 293 13.52 19.85 14.31
C LEU A 293 12.38 20.77 13.88
N THR A 294 12.39 21.19 12.61
CA THR A 294 11.35 22.02 12.02
C THR A 294 10.01 21.29 11.93
N LEU A 295 10.02 20.07 11.40
CA LEU A 295 8.80 19.27 11.18
C LEU A 295 8.20 18.72 12.49
N THR A 296 9.03 18.43 13.49
CA THR A 296 8.57 17.98 14.82
C THR A 296 8.26 19.14 15.76
N THR A 297 8.32 20.39 15.27
CA THR A 297 8.00 21.60 16.04
C THR A 297 8.77 21.73 17.37
N ILE A 298 10.00 21.18 17.44
CA ILE A 298 10.86 21.32 18.64
C ILE A 298 11.45 22.73 18.66
N GLY A 299 11.76 23.29 17.48
CA GLY A 299 11.76 24.74 17.26
C GLY A 299 12.94 25.57 17.77
N ASP A 300 14.04 24.97 18.22
CA ASP A 300 15.24 25.70 18.67
C ASP A 300 16.21 25.94 17.50
N LEU A 301 15.77 26.74 16.52
CA LEU A 301 16.52 27.04 15.30
C LEU A 301 16.85 28.53 15.24
N ASP A 302 18.05 28.83 14.79
CA ASP A 302 18.52 30.20 14.60
C ASP A 302 17.60 30.98 13.66
N THR A 303 17.44 32.29 13.93
CA THR A 303 16.55 33.12 13.12
C THR A 303 17.08 33.27 11.70
N PRO A 304 16.19 33.16 10.69
CA PRO A 304 16.55 33.45 9.31
C PRO A 304 17.09 34.86 9.12
N THR A 305 18.01 35.04 8.18
CA THR A 305 18.63 36.36 7.90
C THR A 305 17.98 37.07 6.71
N SER A 306 17.31 36.32 5.83
CA SER A 306 16.78 36.76 4.53
C SER A 306 15.27 36.63 4.48
N ASN A 307 14.59 37.54 3.76
CA ASN A 307 13.13 37.52 3.61
C ASN A 307 12.62 36.20 2.98
N TRP A 308 13.40 35.64 2.05
CA TRP A 308 13.07 34.35 1.43
C TRP A 308 13.19 33.22 2.45
N ALA A 309 14.26 33.22 3.25
CA ALA A 309 14.46 32.26 4.32
C ALA A 309 13.36 32.32 5.39
N TYR A 310 12.91 33.54 5.77
CA TYR A 310 11.74 33.71 6.64
C TYR A 310 10.47 33.10 6.05
N THR A 311 10.20 33.37 4.76
CA THR A 311 9.04 32.83 4.07
C THR A 311 9.08 31.30 4.05
N PHE A 312 10.23 30.72 3.70
CA PHE A 312 10.44 29.28 3.70
C PHE A 312 10.26 28.67 5.10
N GLN A 313 10.83 29.29 6.14
CA GLN A 313 10.71 28.82 7.52
C GLN A 313 9.26 28.83 8.01
N ILE A 314 8.51 29.91 7.74
CA ILE A 314 7.09 30.02 8.13
C ILE A 314 6.26 28.94 7.45
N VAL A 315 6.43 28.77 6.13
CA VAL A 315 5.73 27.71 5.37
C VAL A 315 6.10 26.33 5.90
N SER A 316 7.37 26.10 6.21
CA SER A 316 7.85 24.82 6.78
C SER A 316 7.22 24.52 8.14
N TYR A 317 7.11 25.52 9.02
CA TYR A 317 6.46 25.35 10.31
C TYR A 317 4.96 25.08 10.20
N LEU A 318 4.24 25.79 9.31
CA LEU A 318 2.82 25.53 9.09
C LEU A 318 2.59 24.09 8.62
N ILE A 319 3.39 23.63 7.64
CA ILE A 319 3.34 22.25 7.14
C ILE A 319 3.68 21.26 8.28
N GLY A 320 4.71 21.53 9.07
CA GLY A 320 5.11 20.71 10.22
C GLY A 320 3.99 20.54 11.24
N VAL A 321 3.30 21.62 11.63
CA VAL A 321 2.17 21.57 12.57
C VAL A 321 1.03 20.69 12.02
N PHE A 322 0.68 20.84 10.74
CA PHE A 322 -0.36 19.99 10.13
C PHE A 322 0.03 18.51 10.08
N ILE A 323 1.28 18.21 9.79
CA ILE A 323 1.80 16.84 9.79
C ILE A 323 1.77 16.25 11.20
N PHE A 324 2.26 16.98 12.19
CA PHE A 324 2.25 16.54 13.58
C PHE A 324 0.83 16.24 14.07
N ALA A 325 -0.11 17.15 13.79
CA ALA A 325 -1.53 16.95 14.11
C ALA A 325 -2.12 15.70 13.41
N THR A 326 -1.77 15.48 12.15
CA THR A 326 -2.20 14.29 11.38
C THR A 326 -1.64 13.01 11.98
N ILE A 327 -0.37 13.01 12.39
CA ILE A 327 0.27 11.84 13.01
C ILE A 327 -0.40 11.48 14.33
N VAL A 328 -0.59 12.47 15.21
CA VAL A 328 -1.27 12.25 16.49
C VAL A 328 -2.69 11.73 16.27
N GLY A 329 -3.43 12.28 15.30
CA GLY A 329 -4.77 11.81 14.94
C GLY A 329 -4.80 10.37 14.40
N GLN A 330 -3.86 10.01 13.52
CA GLN A 330 -3.77 8.67 12.94
C GLN A 330 -3.36 7.63 14.00
N VAL A 331 -2.36 7.94 14.83
CA VAL A 331 -1.93 7.06 15.93
C VAL A 331 -3.07 6.89 16.94
N GLY A 332 -3.79 7.96 17.28
CA GLY A 332 -4.98 7.90 18.12
C GLY A 332 -6.05 6.95 17.55
N ASN A 333 -6.38 7.10 16.26
CA ASN A 333 -7.33 6.21 15.59
C ASN A 333 -6.88 4.75 15.59
N VAL A 334 -5.59 4.47 15.44
CA VAL A 334 -5.04 3.11 15.47
C VAL A 334 -5.11 2.50 16.87
N ILE A 335 -4.92 3.30 17.93
CA ILE A 335 -5.01 2.81 19.31
C ILE A 335 -6.47 2.52 19.70
N THR A 336 -7.42 3.30 19.19
CA THR A 336 -8.85 3.15 19.52
C THR A 336 -9.55 2.00 18.80
N ASN A 337 -9.00 1.50 17.68
CA ASN A 337 -9.58 0.42 16.85
C ASN A 337 -8.94 -0.93 17.13
#